data_AF-A0A6V7XED0-F1
#
_entry.id   AF-A0A6V7XED0-F1
#
_cell.length_a   1.000
_cell.length_b   1.000
_cell.length_c   1.000
_cell.angle_alpha   90.00
_cell.angle_beta   90.00
_cell.angle_gamma   90.00
#
_symmetry.space_group_name_H-M   'P 1'
#
loop_
_entity.id
_entity.type
_entity.pdbx_description
1 polymer ?
#
loop_
_entity_poly.entity_id
_entity_poly.type
_entity_poly.pdbx_seq_one_letter_code
_entity_poly.pdbx_strand_id
1 'polypeptide(L)'
;MEINLIGYKIEVLEKQKVEYPEELKSRIIFIGGEIRKIIEENKRKCFNCRITISKNWYRYLKEHYLCITCRMYKIYDGKMRPEGSFYQTKTV
;
A
#
# COMPACT_ATOMS: atom_id res chain seq x y z
N MET A 1 -23.65 -7.37 -12.20
CA MET A 1 -22.70 -7.83 -13.21
C MET A 1 -21.67 -6.74 -13.40
N GLU A 2 -20.53 -6.85 -12.73
CA GLU A 2 -19.46 -5.85 -12.78
C GLU A 2 -18.61 -6.13 -14.02
N ILE A 3 -18.65 -5.23 -15.00
CA ILE A 3 -17.81 -5.34 -16.19
C ILE A 3 -16.40 -4.95 -15.77
N ASN A 4 -15.45 -5.90 -15.82
CA ASN A 4 -14.03 -5.63 -15.62
C ASN A 4 -13.51 -4.83 -16.83
N LEU A 5 -13.66 -3.52 -16.74
CA LEU A 5 -13.26 -2.54 -17.77
C LEU A 5 -11.77 -2.62 -18.11
N ILE A 6 -10.93 -3.07 -17.18
CA ILE A 6 -9.50 -3.26 -17.43
C ILE A 6 -9.28 -4.46 -18.37
N GLY A 7 -9.92 -5.59 -18.08
CA GLY A 7 -9.84 -6.80 -18.90
C GLY A 7 -10.35 -6.57 -20.33
N TYR A 8 -11.52 -5.94 -20.47
CA TYR A 8 -12.10 -5.62 -21.78
C TYR A 8 -11.19 -4.70 -22.62
N LYS A 9 -10.51 -3.75 -21.98
CA LYS A 9 -9.62 -2.81 -22.66
C LYS A 9 -8.33 -3.48 -23.13
N ILE A 10 -7.81 -4.48 -22.40
CA ILE A 10 -6.65 -5.28 -22.82
C ILE A 10 -7.00 -6.13 -24.05
N GLU A 11 -8.14 -6.82 -24.04
CA GLU A 11 -8.58 -7.64 -25.19
C GLU A 11 -8.74 -6.83 -26.49
N VAL A 12 -9.22 -5.59 -26.38
CA VAL A 12 -9.36 -4.69 -27.55
C VAL A 12 -7.99 -4.26 -28.09
N LEU A 13 -7.01 -4.00 -27.22
CA LEU A 13 -5.66 -3.60 -27.64
C LEU A 13 -4.90 -4.77 -28.28
N GLU A 14 -5.07 -5.99 -27.78
CA GLU A 14 -4.45 -7.20 -28.37
C GLU A 14 -4.98 -7.51 -29.78
N LYS A 15 -6.29 -7.31 -30.01
CA LYS A 15 -6.91 -7.51 -31.34
C LYS A 15 -6.39 -6.56 -32.41
N GLN A 16 -5.86 -5.40 -32.03
CA GLN A 16 -5.40 -4.39 -33.00
C GLN A 16 -3.95 -4.59 -33.47
N LYS A 17 -3.20 -5.57 -32.95
CA LYS A 17 -1.78 -5.84 -33.30
C LYS A 17 -0.92 -4.55 -33.41
N VAL A 18 -1.20 -3.56 -32.57
CA VAL A 18 -0.47 -2.29 -32.60
C VAL A 18 0.88 -2.52 -31.95
N GLU A 19 1.94 -2.42 -32.73
CA GLU A 19 3.30 -2.44 -32.21
C GLU A 19 3.58 -1.09 -31.53
N TYR A 20 3.58 -1.11 -30.20
CA TYR A 20 3.90 0.07 -29.40
C TYR A 20 5.42 0.30 -29.39
N PRO A 21 5.88 1.56 -29.47
CA PRO A 21 7.29 1.89 -29.27
C PRO A 21 7.82 1.31 -27.96
N GLU A 22 9.04 0.77 -27.96
CA GLU A 22 9.67 0.19 -26.76
C GLU A 22 9.76 1.17 -25.59
N GLU A 23 9.88 2.47 -25.89
CA GLU A 23 9.82 3.53 -24.89
C GLU A 23 8.47 3.55 -24.15
N LEU A 24 7.36 3.38 -24.89
CA LEU A 24 6.03 3.35 -24.31
C LEU A 24 5.83 2.11 -23.43
N LYS A 25 6.31 0.94 -23.87
CA LYS A 25 6.28 -0.30 -23.06
C LYS A 25 7.06 -0.12 -21.76
N SER A 26 8.26 0.46 -21.84
CA SER A 26 9.12 0.73 -20.68
C SER A 26 8.45 1.69 -19.69
N ARG A 27 7.81 2.75 -20.18
CA ARG A 27 7.07 3.71 -19.34
C ARG A 27 5.86 3.07 -18.65
N ILE A 28 5.11 2.20 -19.34
CA ILE A 28 3.97 1.47 -18.76
C ILE A 28 4.45 0.57 -17.62
N ILE A 29 5.54 -0.18 -17.82
CA ILE A 29 6.11 -1.06 -16.79
C ILE A 29 6.54 -0.23 -15.57
N PHE A 30 7.24 0.89 -15.79
CA PHE A 30 7.67 1.79 -14.73
C PHE A 30 6.48 2.32 -13.91
N ILE A 31 5.47 2.87 -14.59
CA ILE A 31 4.25 3.38 -13.93
C ILE A 31 3.52 2.27 -13.17
N GLY A 32 3.42 1.07 -13.74
CA GLY A 32 2.85 -0.10 -13.07
C GLY A 32 3.60 -0.48 -11.79
N GLY A 33 4.93 -0.35 -11.78
CA GLY A 33 5.77 -0.53 -10.59
C GLY A 33 5.48 0.51 -9.50
N GLU A 34 5.42 1.79 -9.86
CA GLU A 34 5.13 2.88 -8.91
C GLU A 34 3.71 2.75 -8.32
N ILE A 35 2.71 2.44 -9.14
CA ILE A 35 1.33 2.20 -8.68
C ILE A 35 1.30 1.02 -7.69
N ARG A 36 1.98 -0.09 -8.02
CA ARG A 36 2.06 -1.26 -7.13
C ARG A 36 2.66 -0.89 -5.78
N LYS A 37 3.77 -0.14 -5.77
CA LYS A 37 4.43 0.34 -4.56
C LYS A 37 3.48 1.20 -3.70
N ILE A 38 2.77 2.15 -4.31
CA ILE A 38 1.78 2.98 -3.61
C ILE A 38 0.65 2.12 -3.02
N ILE A 39 0.14 1.14 -3.77
CA ILE A 39 -0.90 0.22 -3.28
C ILE A 39 -0.37 -0.60 -2.08
N GLU A 40 0.84 -1.13 -2.16
CA GLU A 40 1.46 -1.88 -1.06
C GLU A 40 1.70 -1.00 0.17
N GLU A 41 2.10 0.25 -0.02
CA GLU A 41 2.23 1.25 1.04
C GLU A 41 0.89 1.56 1.71
N ASN A 42 -0.18 1.69 0.93
CA ASN A 42 -1.55 1.91 1.42
C ASN A 42 -2.17 0.67 2.07
N LYS A 43 -1.64 -0.53 1.81
CA LYS A 43 -2.06 -1.77 2.50
C LYS A 43 -1.43 -1.93 3.87
N ARG A 44 -0.49 -1.06 4.27
CA ARG A 44 0.17 -1.17 5.57
C ARG A 44 -0.84 -0.95 6.70
N LYS A 45 -0.82 -1.88 7.65
CA LYS A 45 -1.64 -1.84 8.87
C LYS A 45 -0.71 -2.02 10.06
N CYS A 46 -0.87 -1.18 11.09
CA CYS A 46 -0.04 -1.31 12.28
C CYS A 46 -0.37 -2.63 12.99
N PHE A 47 0.64 -3.46 13.21
CA PHE A 47 0.53 -4.73 13.92
C PHE A 47 -0.10 -4.55 15.31
N ASN A 48 0.29 -3.48 16.01
CA ASN A 48 -0.16 -3.23 17.37
C ASN A 48 -1.52 -2.52 17.43
N CYS A 49 -1.66 -1.37 16.76
CA CYS A 49 -2.85 -0.52 16.90
C CYS A 49 -3.84 -0.56 15.74
N ARG A 50 -3.56 -1.37 14.71
CA ARG A 50 -4.44 -1.59 13.55
C ARG A 50 -4.76 -0.37 12.69
N ILE A 51 -4.21 0.82 12.97
CA ILE A 51 -4.37 1.99 12.09
C ILE A 51 -3.78 1.68 10.71
N THR A 52 -4.40 2.24 9.67
CA THR A 52 -3.98 2.13 8.27
C THR A 52 -3.37 3.43 7.74
N ILE A 53 -3.45 4.52 8.51
CA ILE A 53 -2.86 5.82 8.18
C ILE A 53 -1.81 6.14 9.23
N SER A 54 -0.57 6.39 8.78
CA SER A 54 0.56 6.77 9.64
C SER A 54 1.53 7.60 8.82
N LYS A 55 2.11 8.65 9.42
CA LYS A 55 3.14 9.48 8.77
C LYS A 55 4.35 8.66 8.33
N ASN A 56 4.78 7.74 9.19
CA ASN A 56 5.90 6.82 8.94
C ASN A 56 5.51 5.39 9.29
N TRP A 57 6.07 4.44 8.54
CA TRP A 57 5.90 3.00 8.74
C TRP A 57 7.25 2.35 9.03
N TYR A 58 7.29 1.48 10.04
CA TYR A 58 8.49 0.79 10.46
C TYR A 58 8.28 -0.71 10.36
N ARG A 59 9.16 -1.41 9.64
CA ARG A 59 9.12 -2.87 9.56
C ARG A 59 9.20 -3.48 10.96
N TYR A 60 8.34 -4.45 11.22
CA TYR A 60 8.24 -5.19 12.47
C TYR A 60 7.97 -6.65 12.13
N LEU A 61 8.87 -7.58 12.48
CA LEU A 61 8.82 -8.96 11.97
C LEU A 61 8.87 -9.00 10.42
N LYS A 62 8.76 -10.20 9.82
CA LYS A 62 9.00 -10.41 8.39
C LYS A 62 8.01 -9.62 7.50
N GLU A 63 6.74 -9.57 7.89
CA GLU A 63 5.62 -9.05 7.08
C GLU A 63 4.70 -8.09 7.85
N HIS A 64 5.12 -7.62 9.03
CA HIS A 64 4.33 -6.66 9.79
C HIS A 64 5.01 -5.31 9.86
N TYR A 65 4.21 -4.30 10.21
CA TYR A 65 4.66 -2.92 10.32
C TYR A 65 4.13 -2.32 11.61
N LEU A 66 4.88 -1.41 12.21
CA LEU A 66 4.41 -0.52 13.27
C LEU A 66 4.24 0.89 12.70
N CYS A 67 3.18 1.57 13.12
CA CYS A 67 3.08 3.01 12.94
C CYS A 67 4.15 3.72 13.79
N ILE A 68 4.38 5.00 13.51
CA ILE A 68 5.35 5.83 14.24
C ILE A 68 5.11 5.77 15.76
N THR A 69 3.88 5.91 16.21
CA THR A 69 3.58 5.98 17.65
C THR A 69 3.86 4.66 18.36
N CYS A 70 3.47 3.53 17.77
CA CYS A 70 3.75 2.21 18.36
C CYS A 70 5.23 1.86 18.30
N ARG A 71 5.94 2.29 17.25
CA ARG A 71 7.40 2.13 17.18
C ARG A 71 8.09 2.90 18.30
N MET A 72 7.73 4.16 18.51
CA MET A 72 8.33 4.98 19.56
C MET A 72 8.03 4.45 20.95
N TYR A 73 6.78 4.08 21.24
CA TYR A 73 6.42 3.46 22.52
C TYR A 73 7.27 2.22 22.80
N LYS A 74 7.45 1.35 21.80
CA LYS A 74 8.30 0.16 21.94
C LYS A 74 9.77 0.50 22.23
N ILE A 75 10.31 1.56 21.62
CA ILE A 75 11.70 1.99 21.85
C ILE A 75 11.87 2.49 23.30
N TYR A 76 10.94 3.30 23.80
CA TYR A 76 11.07 3.93 25.12
C TYR A 76 10.70 3.00 26.28
N ASP A 77 9.60 2.25 26.14
CA ASP A 77 9.05 1.44 27.23
C ASP A 77 9.47 -0.04 27.17
N GLY A 78 10.17 -0.46 26.11
CA GLY A 78 10.57 -1.84 25.86
C GLY A 78 9.42 -2.81 25.56
N LYS A 79 8.17 -2.35 25.65
CA LYS A 79 6.93 -3.13 25.48
C LYS A 79 6.02 -2.52 24.42
N MET A 80 5.01 -3.27 23.99
CA MET A 80 4.01 -2.74 23.06
C MET A 80 3.10 -1.71 23.73
N ARG A 81 2.61 -0.76 22.92
CA ARG A 81 1.65 0.26 23.37
C ARG A 81 0.35 -0.40 23.82
N PRO A 82 -0.13 -0.16 25.06
CA PRO A 82 -1.37 -0.72 25.57
C PRO A 82 -2.57 -0.36 24.71
N GLU A 83 -3.46 -1.34 24.53
CA GLU A 83 -4.76 -1.13 23.89
C GLU A 83 -5.61 -0.19 24.77
N GLY A 84 -6.27 0.79 24.13
CA GLY A 84 -7.06 1.83 24.83
C GLY A 84 -6.41 3.21 24.92
N SER A 85 -5.10 3.32 24.66
CA SER A 85 -4.45 4.63 24.51
C SER A 85 -4.61 5.23 23.11
N PHE A 86 -5.27 4.52 22.18
CA PHE A 86 -5.47 4.94 20.80
C PHE A 86 -6.42 6.14 20.78
N TYR A 87 -5.88 7.34 20.51
CA TYR A 87 -6.72 8.47 20.16
C TYR A 87 -7.55 8.06 18.94
N GLN A 88 -8.87 8.00 19.12
CA GLN A 88 -9.83 7.79 18.07
C GLN A 88 -9.66 8.94 17.08
N THR A 89 -9.01 8.70 15.95
CA THR A 89 -9.17 9.59 14.80
C THR A 89 -10.57 9.33 14.28
N LYS A 90 -11.49 10.22 14.63
CA LYS A 90 -12.80 10.34 13.98
C LYS A 90 -12.55 10.33 12.47
N THR A 91 -13.21 9.42 11.78
CA THR A 91 -13.46 9.51 10.35
C THR A 91 -14.09 10.89 10.07
N VAL A 92 -13.48 11.66 9.19
CA VAL A 92 -14.11 12.82 8.52
C VAL A 92 -14.58 12.33 7.17
#